data_AF-A0A7S6MBY4-F1
#
_entry.id   AF-A0A7S6MBY4-F1
#
_cell.length_a   1.000
_cell.length_b   1.000
_cell.length_c   1.000
_cell.angle_alpha   90.00
_cell.angle_beta   90.00
_cell.angle_gamma   90.00
#
_symmetry.space_group_name_H-M   'P 1'
#
loop_
_entity.id
_entity.type
_entity.pdbx_description
1 polymer ?
#
loop_
_entity_poly.entity_id
_entity_poly.type
_entity_poly.pdbx_seq_one_letter_code
_entity_poly.pdbx_strand_id
1 'polypeptide(L)'
;MRTLTTAALSMIFAATASADIVDLSGSTSDGLDGAGSNTVVQVNLNAGQGATVIGFAFALSFEAFSPSWGSEMRIRITSPDNVSVVIAGNALGWGNSAGRFVAGGSTNAFNGGNYNGTWTFRFFESFDDGITPDGLHRDAVFIIKPIPAPGALALLAGAGLIGARRRRRG
;
A
#
# COMPACT_ATOMS: atom_id res chain seq x y z
N MET A 1 -60.69 -11.86 -2.72
CA MET A 1 -59.65 -10.80 -2.76
C MET A 1 -58.37 -11.41 -2.21
N ARG A 2 -57.35 -11.68 -3.04
CA ARG A 2 -56.08 -12.31 -2.64
C ARG A 2 -55.04 -11.21 -2.39
N THR A 3 -54.58 -11.07 -1.16
CA THR A 3 -53.55 -10.11 -0.76
C THR A 3 -52.18 -10.64 -1.19
N LEU A 4 -51.51 -9.97 -2.13
CA LEU A 4 -50.12 -10.25 -2.50
C LEU A 4 -49.18 -9.62 -1.46
N THR A 5 -48.40 -10.45 -0.75
CA THR A 5 -47.33 -10.02 0.15
C THR A 5 -46.04 -9.86 -0.64
N THR A 6 -45.64 -8.63 -0.91
CA THR A 6 -44.35 -8.31 -1.55
C THR A 6 -43.23 -8.46 -0.52
N ALA A 7 -42.40 -9.50 -0.64
CA ALA A 7 -41.21 -9.66 0.18
C ALA A 7 -40.09 -8.74 -0.34
N ALA A 8 -39.74 -7.71 0.43
CA ALA A 8 -38.60 -6.86 0.13
C ALA A 8 -37.29 -7.60 0.46
N LEU A 9 -36.55 -8.00 -0.58
CA LEU A 9 -35.18 -8.50 -0.45
C LEU A 9 -34.29 -7.37 0.07
N SER A 10 -33.75 -7.51 1.28
CA SER A 10 -32.75 -6.58 1.81
C SER A 10 -31.37 -7.11 1.41
N MET A 11 -30.69 -6.46 0.46
CA MET A 11 -29.30 -6.79 0.12
C MET A 11 -28.38 -6.33 1.26
N ILE A 12 -27.56 -7.25 1.78
CA ILE A 12 -26.48 -6.95 2.72
C ILE A 12 -25.29 -6.51 1.88
N PHE A 13 -24.96 -5.22 1.92
CA PHE A 13 -23.68 -4.73 1.38
C PHE A 13 -22.61 -4.89 2.46
N ALA A 14 -21.64 -5.77 2.23
CA ALA A 14 -20.40 -5.76 3.01
C ALA A 14 -19.63 -4.49 2.65
N ALA A 15 -19.27 -3.67 3.64
CA ALA A 15 -18.41 -2.51 3.43
C ALA A 15 -16.99 -2.99 3.10
N THR A 16 -16.65 -3.06 1.83
CA THR A 16 -15.26 -3.19 1.38
C THR A 16 -14.61 -1.83 1.58
N ALA A 17 -13.63 -1.73 2.48
CA ALA A 17 -12.80 -0.54 2.56
C ALA A 17 -12.04 -0.37 1.21
N SER A 18 -12.02 0.85 0.67
CA SER A 18 -11.34 1.15 -0.59
C SER A 18 -9.84 1.00 -0.42
N ALA A 19 -9.16 0.50 -1.46
CA ALA A 19 -7.70 0.51 -1.50
C ALA A 19 -7.21 1.95 -1.68
N ASP A 20 -6.13 2.31 -1.00
CA ASP A 20 -5.42 3.56 -1.28
C ASP A 20 -4.36 3.31 -2.36
N ILE A 21 -4.31 4.21 -3.33
CA ILE A 21 -3.32 4.23 -4.41
C ILE A 21 -2.34 5.35 -4.08
N VAL A 22 -1.07 4.98 -3.91
CA VAL A 22 0.01 5.88 -3.58
C VAL A 22 0.95 5.94 -4.78
N ASP A 23 0.96 7.08 -5.47
CA ASP A 23 1.86 7.34 -6.58
C ASP A 23 3.06 8.15 -6.11
N LEU A 24 4.25 7.58 -6.25
CA LEU A 24 5.54 8.11 -5.82
C LEU A 24 6.49 8.32 -7.00
N SER A 25 5.94 8.38 -8.21
CA SER A 25 6.68 8.58 -9.44
C SER A 25 7.48 9.88 -9.39
N GLY A 26 8.68 9.87 -9.97
CA GLY A 26 9.63 10.98 -9.92
C GLY A 26 10.55 11.00 -8.70
N SER A 27 10.40 10.06 -7.76
CA SER A 27 11.33 9.92 -6.64
C SER A 27 12.72 9.51 -7.11
N THR A 28 13.77 10.02 -6.46
CA THR A 28 15.17 9.67 -6.77
C THR A 28 15.82 8.90 -5.62
N SER A 29 16.80 8.08 -6.00
CA SER A 29 17.76 7.47 -5.10
C SER A 29 19.14 8.08 -5.39
N ASP A 30 19.79 8.57 -4.34
CA ASP A 30 20.96 9.46 -4.43
C ASP A 30 22.07 9.01 -3.44
N GLY A 31 22.13 7.71 -3.13
CA GLY A 31 23.02 7.17 -2.11
C GLY A 31 22.43 6.13 -1.15
N LEU A 32 23.27 5.73 -0.21
CA LEU A 32 22.98 4.70 0.80
C LEU A 32 21.80 5.05 1.72
N ASP A 33 21.21 4.03 2.34
CA ASP A 33 20.13 4.23 3.31
C ASP A 33 20.50 5.21 4.42
N GLY A 34 19.64 6.21 4.63
CA GLY A 34 19.83 7.27 5.61
C GLY A 34 20.59 8.48 5.09
N ALA A 35 21.13 8.44 3.86
CA ALA A 35 21.64 9.64 3.20
C ALA A 35 20.54 10.70 3.11
N GLY A 36 20.87 11.95 3.42
CA GLY A 36 19.93 13.07 3.40
C GLY A 36 19.51 13.52 2.00
N SER A 37 20.24 13.07 0.97
CA SER A 37 19.93 13.28 -0.45
C SER A 37 18.79 12.40 -0.94
N ASN A 38 18.57 11.24 -0.32
CA ASN A 38 17.53 10.30 -0.73
C ASN A 38 16.12 10.89 -0.64
N THR A 39 15.28 10.55 -1.63
CA THR A 39 13.87 10.92 -1.57
C THR A 39 13.16 10.17 -0.44
N VAL A 40 12.50 10.92 0.44
CA VAL A 40 11.62 10.40 1.49
C VAL A 40 10.24 11.01 1.34
N VAL A 41 9.24 10.17 1.11
CA VAL A 41 7.83 10.59 1.00
C VAL A 41 7.05 10.06 2.18
N GLN A 42 6.29 10.94 2.82
CA GLN A 42 5.37 10.58 3.90
C GLN A 42 3.93 10.71 3.42
N VAL A 43 3.15 9.66 3.62
CA VAL A 43 1.75 9.59 3.20
C VAL A 43 0.91 9.23 4.41
N ASN A 44 -0.09 10.04 4.72
CA ASN A 44 -1.01 9.75 5.81
C ASN A 44 -2.22 8.96 5.28
N LEU A 45 -2.35 7.71 5.69
CA LEU A 45 -3.45 6.82 5.28
C LEU A 45 -4.47 6.69 6.42
N ASN A 46 -5.75 6.60 6.06
CA ASN A 46 -6.83 6.46 7.04
C ASN A 46 -8.01 5.68 6.47
N ALA A 47 -8.29 4.51 7.05
CA ALA A 47 -9.40 3.64 6.70
C ALA A 47 -10.41 3.48 7.86
N GLY A 48 -10.37 4.38 8.86
CA GLY A 48 -11.23 4.35 10.04
C GLY A 48 -10.67 3.47 11.16
N GLN A 49 -11.32 3.50 12.34
CA GLN A 49 -10.78 2.89 13.55
C GLN A 49 -10.52 1.38 13.40
N GLY A 50 -9.33 0.96 13.86
CA GLY A 50 -8.94 -0.45 13.95
C GLY A 50 -8.66 -1.13 12.61
N ALA A 51 -8.53 -0.37 11.51
CA ALA A 51 -8.09 -0.94 10.24
C ALA A 51 -6.65 -1.44 10.33
N THR A 52 -6.41 -2.64 9.81
CA THR A 52 -5.09 -3.27 9.74
C THR A 52 -4.63 -3.48 8.31
N VAL A 53 -3.35 -3.78 8.13
CA VAL A 53 -2.73 -4.05 6.83
C VAL A 53 -1.94 -5.35 6.90
N ILE A 54 -2.14 -6.24 5.93
CA ILE A 54 -1.28 -7.44 5.79
C ILE A 54 -0.14 -7.15 4.82
N GLY A 55 -0.38 -6.31 3.81
CA GLY A 55 0.48 -6.24 2.66
C GLY A 55 0.11 -5.12 1.70
N PHE A 56 0.82 -5.09 0.57
CA PHE A 56 0.59 -4.17 -0.53
C PHE A 56 0.93 -4.84 -1.85
N ALA A 57 0.37 -4.28 -2.93
CA ALA A 57 0.79 -4.56 -4.29
C ALA A 57 1.53 -3.34 -4.86
N PHE A 58 2.37 -3.56 -5.87
CA PHE A 58 3.17 -2.51 -6.49
C PHE A 58 3.36 -2.74 -7.98
N ALA A 59 3.52 -1.64 -8.71
CA ALA A 59 4.00 -1.59 -10.09
C ALA A 59 5.06 -0.50 -10.17
N LEU A 60 6.26 -0.88 -10.62
CA LEU A 60 7.45 -0.05 -10.59
C LEU A 60 8.10 0.01 -11.98
N SER A 61 8.47 1.21 -12.42
CA SER A 61 9.47 1.45 -13.46
C SER A 61 10.55 2.33 -12.90
N PHE A 62 11.78 1.95 -13.17
CA PHE A 62 12.97 2.57 -12.63
C PHE A 62 14.01 2.76 -13.75
N GLU A 63 14.84 3.79 -13.64
CA GLU A 63 16.01 4.00 -14.49
C GLU A 63 17.25 4.19 -13.62
N ALA A 64 18.23 3.29 -13.78
CA ALA A 64 19.57 3.47 -13.21
C ALA A 64 20.42 4.29 -14.17
N PHE A 65 21.06 5.32 -13.65
CA PHE A 65 22.06 6.07 -14.37
C PHE A 65 23.42 5.41 -14.20
N SER A 66 24.27 5.47 -15.23
CA SER A 66 25.60 4.88 -15.14
C SER A 66 26.49 5.73 -14.22
N PRO A 67 27.34 5.13 -13.36
CA PRO A 67 27.71 3.72 -13.28
C PRO A 67 26.84 2.80 -12.41
N SER A 68 25.77 3.31 -11.81
CA SER A 68 24.87 2.58 -10.91
C SER A 68 24.08 1.47 -11.59
N TRP A 69 23.62 0.50 -10.81
CA TRP A 69 22.92 -0.69 -11.31
C TRP A 69 21.49 -0.83 -10.81
N GLY A 70 20.64 -1.41 -11.67
CA GLY A 70 19.28 -1.77 -11.26
C GLY A 70 19.23 -2.70 -10.03
N SER A 71 20.21 -3.58 -9.85
CA SER A 71 20.29 -4.49 -8.71
C SER A 71 20.52 -3.80 -7.36
N GLU A 72 21.06 -2.58 -7.37
CA GLU A 72 21.40 -1.81 -6.18
C GLU A 72 20.21 -1.05 -5.61
N MET A 73 19.18 -0.87 -6.43
CA MET A 73 18.03 -0.07 -6.07
C MET A 73 17.18 -0.65 -4.96
N ARG A 74 16.72 0.22 -4.07
CA ARG A 74 15.87 -0.17 -2.95
C ARG A 74 14.78 0.84 -2.66
N ILE A 75 13.64 0.31 -2.23
CA ILE A 75 12.54 1.09 -1.68
C ILE A 75 12.24 0.53 -0.30
N ARG A 76 12.38 1.35 0.75
CA ARG A 76 11.93 1.01 2.11
C ARG A 76 10.56 1.61 2.31
N ILE A 77 9.64 0.79 2.81
CA ILE A 77 8.30 1.19 3.21
C ILE A 77 8.18 0.91 4.70
N THR A 78 7.90 1.95 5.47
CA THR A 78 7.74 1.88 6.91
C THR A 78 6.32 2.26 7.27
N SER A 79 5.62 1.37 7.96
CA SER A 79 4.26 1.58 8.45
C SER A 79 4.24 2.46 9.71
N PRO A 80 3.06 2.97 10.12
CA PRO A 80 2.92 3.82 11.31
C PRO A 80 3.37 3.19 12.64
N ASP A 81 3.41 1.87 12.71
CA ASP A 81 3.91 1.08 13.85
C ASP A 81 5.41 0.77 13.77
N ASN A 82 6.15 1.43 12.85
CA ASN A 82 7.57 1.28 12.59
C ASN A 82 8.00 -0.10 12.04
N VAL A 83 7.07 -0.93 11.58
CA VAL A 83 7.42 -2.13 10.80
C VAL A 83 7.92 -1.69 9.43
N SER A 84 9.01 -2.27 8.94
CA SER A 84 9.63 -1.86 7.68
C SER A 84 9.87 -3.03 6.74
N VAL A 85 9.65 -2.79 5.45
CA VAL A 85 9.87 -3.73 4.36
C VAL A 85 10.76 -3.07 3.33
N VAL A 86 11.72 -3.82 2.78
CA VAL A 86 12.58 -3.35 1.69
C VAL A 86 12.29 -4.16 0.44
N ILE A 87 11.98 -3.47 -0.65
CA ILE A 87 11.94 -4.02 -1.99
C ILE A 87 13.30 -3.75 -2.60
N ALA A 88 14.02 -4.82 -2.99
CA ALA A 88 15.34 -4.71 -3.59
C ALA A 88 15.29 -5.05 -5.09
N GLY A 89 16.01 -4.29 -5.91
CA GLY A 89 16.02 -4.42 -7.36
C GLY A 89 16.46 -5.81 -7.82
N ASN A 90 17.44 -6.42 -7.16
CA ASN A 90 17.85 -7.80 -7.43
C ASN A 90 16.70 -8.83 -7.23
N ALA A 91 15.84 -8.63 -6.23
CA ALA A 91 14.65 -9.46 -6.01
C ALA A 91 13.56 -9.23 -7.07
N LEU A 92 13.61 -8.09 -7.77
CA LEU A 92 12.77 -7.76 -8.92
C LEU A 92 13.38 -8.24 -10.25
N GLY A 93 14.55 -8.89 -10.22
CA GLY A 93 15.27 -9.34 -11.42
C GLY A 93 16.02 -8.21 -12.14
N TRP A 94 16.21 -7.05 -11.51
CA TRP A 94 17.00 -5.97 -12.09
C TRP A 94 18.48 -6.36 -11.98
N GLY A 95 19.16 -6.33 -13.12
CA GLY A 95 20.54 -6.82 -13.26
C GLY A 95 21.59 -5.80 -12.81
N ASN A 96 22.85 -6.22 -12.93
CA ASN A 96 24.03 -5.38 -12.68
C ASN A 96 24.33 -4.48 -13.89
N SER A 97 23.36 -3.68 -14.29
CA SER A 97 23.48 -2.76 -15.42
C SER A 97 22.70 -1.49 -15.16
N ALA A 98 23.13 -0.40 -15.78
CA ALA A 98 22.35 0.81 -15.93
C ALA A 98 21.19 0.60 -16.93
N GLY A 99 20.27 1.55 -16.98
CA GLY A 99 19.14 1.57 -17.91
C GLY A 99 17.79 1.41 -17.24
N ARG A 100 16.75 1.15 -18.05
CA ARG A 100 15.36 1.10 -17.60
C ARG A 100 14.92 -0.30 -17.24
N PHE A 101 14.27 -0.43 -16.09
CA PHE A 101 13.71 -1.65 -15.56
C PHE A 101 12.23 -1.47 -15.21
N VAL A 102 11.48 -2.57 -15.26
CA VAL A 102 10.05 -2.61 -14.88
C VAL A 102 9.81 -3.88 -14.09
N ALA A 103 9.02 -3.77 -13.02
CA ALA A 103 8.58 -4.93 -12.24
C ALA A 103 7.24 -4.64 -11.58
N GLY A 104 6.53 -5.70 -11.20
CA GLY A 104 5.33 -5.62 -10.39
C GLY A 104 5.24 -6.82 -9.46
N GLY A 105 4.52 -6.67 -8.37
CA GLY A 105 4.40 -7.73 -7.38
C GLY A 105 3.50 -7.37 -6.21
N SER A 106 3.50 -8.24 -5.21
CA SER A 106 2.79 -8.03 -3.95
C SER A 106 3.49 -8.75 -2.81
N THR A 107 3.32 -8.26 -1.59
CA THR A 107 3.86 -8.87 -0.38
C THR A 107 2.86 -8.80 0.78
N ASN A 108 2.97 -9.74 1.72
CA ASN A 108 2.17 -9.83 2.95
C ASN A 108 3.00 -9.53 4.21
N ALA A 109 3.95 -8.60 4.09
CA ALA A 109 5.03 -8.42 5.07
C ALA A 109 4.67 -7.60 6.33
N PHE A 110 3.45 -7.06 6.43
CA PHE A 110 3.02 -6.26 7.60
C PHE A 110 2.15 -7.04 8.60
N ASN A 111 1.70 -8.26 8.24
CA ASN A 111 1.04 -9.22 9.14
C ASN A 111 0.02 -8.64 10.14
N GLY A 112 -0.88 -7.77 9.67
CA GLY A 112 -1.91 -7.15 10.51
C GLY A 112 -1.48 -5.88 11.23
N GLY A 113 -0.39 -5.24 10.79
CA GLY A 113 0.07 -3.94 11.29
C GLY A 113 -0.99 -2.84 11.19
N ASN A 114 -0.74 -1.72 11.86
CA ASN A 114 -1.67 -0.60 11.87
C ASN A 114 -1.73 0.05 10.48
N TYR A 115 -2.93 0.11 9.88
CA TYR A 115 -3.12 0.80 8.59
C TYR A 115 -3.05 2.32 8.75
N ASN A 116 -3.60 2.84 9.84
CA ASN A 116 -3.87 4.26 9.98
C ASN A 116 -2.64 5.01 10.49
N GLY A 117 -2.32 6.12 9.83
CA GLY A 117 -1.27 7.03 10.23
C GLY A 117 -0.26 7.27 9.11
N THR A 118 0.90 7.78 9.50
CA THR A 118 1.96 8.16 8.56
C THR A 118 2.77 6.95 8.12
N TRP A 119 2.69 6.64 6.84
CA TRP A 119 3.57 5.73 6.13
C TRP A 119 4.76 6.50 5.58
N THR A 120 5.95 5.92 5.67
CA THR A 120 7.18 6.51 5.11
C THR A 120 7.71 5.62 4.00
N PHE A 121 7.93 6.21 2.83
CA PHE A 121 8.56 5.60 1.69
C PHE A 121 9.92 6.26 1.51
N ARG A 122 10.98 5.46 1.44
CA ARG A 122 12.35 5.93 1.20
C ARG A 122 12.92 5.21 -0.01
N PHE A 123 13.46 5.99 -0.93
CA PHE A 123 14.15 5.52 -2.12
C PHE A 123 15.64 5.67 -1.88
N PHE A 124 16.39 4.59 -2.04
CA PHE A 124 17.82 4.55 -1.77
C PHE A 124 18.47 3.46 -2.61
N GLU A 125 19.77 3.29 -2.46
CA GLU A 125 20.54 2.23 -3.09
C GLU A 125 21.43 1.51 -2.08
N SER A 126 21.98 0.37 -2.50
CA SER A 126 22.84 -0.45 -1.65
C SER A 126 24.32 -0.19 -1.78
N PHE A 127 24.71 0.59 -2.77
CA PHE A 127 26.08 0.93 -3.10
C PHE A 127 26.07 2.34 -3.67
N ASP A 128 26.99 3.20 -3.22
CA ASP A 128 27.10 4.59 -3.65
C ASP A 128 28.40 4.73 -4.43
N ASP A 129 28.28 5.12 -5.70
CA ASP A 129 29.38 5.31 -6.64
C ASP A 129 29.82 6.78 -6.77
N GLY A 130 29.18 7.69 -6.03
CA GLY A 130 29.45 9.13 -6.00
C GLY A 130 28.78 9.95 -7.11
N ILE A 131 27.89 9.36 -7.90
CA ILE A 131 27.02 10.09 -8.84
C ILE A 131 25.69 10.45 -8.16
N THR A 132 24.98 11.46 -8.67
CA THR A 132 23.66 11.83 -8.16
C THR A 132 22.81 12.50 -9.25
N PRO A 133 21.55 12.08 -9.48
CA PRO A 133 20.92 10.88 -8.89
C PRO A 133 21.51 9.60 -9.50
N ASP A 134 21.58 8.54 -8.70
CA ASP A 134 21.94 7.19 -9.15
C ASP A 134 20.76 6.53 -9.87
N GLY A 135 19.55 6.94 -9.47
CA GLY A 135 18.34 6.33 -9.97
C GLY A 135 17.11 7.21 -9.94
N LEU A 136 16.25 7.03 -10.95
CA LEU A 136 14.94 7.68 -11.05
C LEU A 136 13.81 6.64 -11.07
N HIS A 137 12.88 6.74 -10.12
CA HIS A 137 11.67 5.92 -10.06
C HIS A 137 10.58 6.53 -10.94
N ARG A 138 10.60 6.20 -12.23
CA ARG A 138 9.71 6.78 -13.27
C ARG A 138 8.24 6.51 -13.03
N ASP A 139 7.90 5.27 -12.66
CA ASP A 139 6.55 4.86 -12.30
C ASP A 139 6.66 4.16 -10.95
N ALA A 140 6.05 4.67 -9.89
CA ALA A 140 6.16 4.06 -8.55
C ALA A 140 4.80 4.03 -7.85
N VAL A 141 3.96 3.08 -8.26
CA VAL A 141 2.58 2.97 -7.77
C VAL A 141 2.47 1.84 -6.76
N PHE A 142 1.98 2.17 -5.57
CA PHE A 142 1.66 1.24 -4.50
C PHE A 142 0.16 1.20 -4.24
N ILE A 143 -0.37 -0.01 -4.06
CA ILE A 143 -1.78 -0.24 -3.73
C ILE A 143 -1.82 -0.88 -2.34
N ILE A 144 -2.28 -0.11 -1.36
CA ILE A 144 -2.32 -0.53 0.04
C ILE A 144 -3.78 -0.75 0.45
N LYS A 145 -4.11 -1.98 0.79
CA LYS A 145 -5.49 -2.39 1.10
C LYS A 145 -5.71 -2.49 2.60
N PRO A 146 -6.64 -1.71 3.18
CA PRO A 146 -7.03 -1.86 4.56
C PRO A 146 -7.90 -3.10 4.76
N ILE A 147 -7.73 -3.75 5.91
CA ILE A 147 -8.59 -4.81 6.41
C ILE A 147 -9.39 -4.19 7.56
N PRO A 148 -10.72 -4.06 7.43
CA PRO A 148 -11.56 -3.52 8.49
C PRO A 148 -11.44 -4.34 9.78
N ALA A 149 -11.57 -3.66 10.92
CA ALA A 149 -11.63 -4.33 12.22
C ALA A 149 -12.74 -5.39 12.24
N PRO A 150 -12.52 -6.59 12.84
CA PRO A 150 -13.54 -7.64 12.91
C PRO A 150 -14.88 -7.14 13.49
N GLY A 151 -14.83 -6.20 14.44
CA GLY A 151 -16.02 -5.60 15.07
C GLY A 151 -16.84 -4.68 14.16
N ALA A 152 -16.26 -4.11 13.10
CA ALA A 152 -16.98 -3.21 12.19
C ALA A 152 -18.07 -3.96 11.42
N LEU A 153 -17.79 -5.20 11.01
CA LEU A 153 -18.77 -6.06 10.35
C LEU A 153 -19.86 -6.53 11.32
N ALA A 154 -19.49 -6.84 12.56
CA ALA A 154 -20.44 -7.22 13.60
C ALA A 154 -21.40 -6.08 13.95
N LEU A 155 -20.90 -4.83 14.04
CA LEU A 155 -21.72 -3.65 14.28
C LEU A 155 -22.69 -3.40 13.12
N LEU A 156 -22.22 -3.51 11.87
CA LEU A 156 -23.07 -3.36 10.69
C LEU A 156 -24.18 -4.42 10.65
N ALA A 157 -23.84 -5.68 10.92
CA ALA A 157 -24.80 -6.77 11.01
C ALA A 157 -25.83 -6.54 12.13
N GLY A 158 -25.38 -6.09 13.30
CA GLY A 158 -26.25 -5.75 14.43
C GLY A 158 -27.22 -4.60 14.12
N ALA A 159 -26.72 -3.52 13.52
CA ALA A 159 -27.54 -2.38 13.11
C ALA A 159 -28.59 -2.79 12.07
N GLY A 160 -28.22 -3.63 11.11
CA GLY A 160 -29.14 -4.20 10.13
C GLY A 160 -30.25 -5.03 10.78
N LEU A 161 -29.91 -5.85 11.77
CA LEU A 161 -30.89 -6.66 12.50
C LEU A 161 -31.88 -5.81 13.30
N ILE A 162 -31.39 -4.75 13.97
CA ILE A 162 -32.22 -3.82 14.74
C ILE A 162 -33.17 -3.05 13.80
N GLY A 163 -32.67 -2.58 12.66
CA GLY A 163 -33.47 -1.92 11.62
C GLY A 163 -34.57 -2.83 11.06
N ALA A 164 -34.23 -4.09 10.76
CA ALA A 164 -35.19 -5.09 10.29
C ALA A 164 -36.27 -5.42 11.33
N ARG A 165 -35.89 -5.47 12.62
CA ARG A 165 -36.85 -5.72 13.72
C ARG A 165 -37.82 -4.56 13.92
N ARG A 166 -37.38 -3.32 13.74
CA ARG A 166 -38.22 -2.11 13.88
C ARG A 166 -39.27 -2.01 12.78
N ARG A 167 -38.93 -2.40 11.55
CA ARG A 167 -39.88 -2.45 10.41
C ARG A 167 -41.00 -3.49 10.55
N ARG A 168 -40.84 -4.50 11.40
CA ARG A 168 -41.90 -5.51 11.64
C ARG A 168 -42.93 -5.08 12.70
N ARG A 169 -42.73 -3.95 13.38
CA ARG A 169 -43.56 -3.51 14.51
C ARG A 169 -44.31 -2.19 14.28
N GLY A 170 -44.21 -1.60 13.09
CA GLY A 170 -45.04 -0.48 12.64
C GLY A 170 -45.81 -0.90 11.40
#